data_AF-A0A4Z1DPJ6-F1
#
_entry.id   AF-A0A4Z1DPJ6-F1
#
_cell.length_a   1.000
_cell.length_b   1.000
_cell.length_c   1.000
_cell.angle_alpha   90.00
_cell.angle_beta   90.00
_cell.angle_gamma   90.00
#
_symmetry.space_group_name_H-M   'P 1'
#
loop_
_entity.id
_entity.type
_entity.pdbx_description
1 polymer ?
#
loop_
_entity_poly.entity_id
_entity_poly.type
_entity_poly.pdbx_seq_one_letter_code
_entity_poly.pdbx_strand_id
1 'polypeptide(L)'
;MPHLTSAPTVTGVRTAIGVPDYAHPLTAPAQWAELARPGTPLDWVVLNVAAGPGVRPDPHCLQAAGRLQGGGVRVLGHLDLAHGMRPFADLVTDAHRHLDWYRVDGFLLERCPGDRTELPDVRRVITTLRALAGDTHIVLGHGEHPCPGYAENADQLVTFRGSWADYRWSQVAEWTADHPADRFCHFVHGVPRGHLEEALRIARWQGAGTIYLTDRTDRGGRANPWETMPGHWDEFVSRVGTGVSE
;
A
#
# COMPACT_ATOMS: atom_id res chain seq x y z
N MET A 1 42.34 -18.36 17.02
CA MET A 1 41.24 -18.98 16.27
C MET A 1 40.17 -17.92 16.12
N PRO A 2 39.88 -17.43 14.90
CA PRO A 2 38.94 -16.32 14.71
C PRO A 2 37.50 -16.81 14.92
N HIS A 3 36.70 -15.98 15.59
CA HIS A 3 35.28 -16.22 15.81
C HIS A 3 34.54 -16.13 14.48
N LEU A 4 33.90 -17.23 14.07
CA LEU A 4 32.91 -17.26 13.00
C LEU A 4 31.66 -16.54 13.51
N THR A 5 31.49 -15.27 13.14
CA THR A 5 30.21 -14.60 13.24
C THR A 5 29.29 -15.22 12.19
N SER A 6 28.39 -16.10 12.61
CA SER A 6 27.28 -16.55 11.76
C SER A 6 26.46 -15.33 11.35
N ALA A 7 26.38 -15.07 10.05
CA ALA A 7 25.45 -14.09 9.50
C ALA A 7 24.01 -14.50 9.88
N PRO A 8 23.12 -13.54 10.19
CA PRO A 8 21.72 -13.86 10.39
C PRO A 8 21.18 -14.47 9.09
N THR A 9 20.59 -15.65 9.19
CA THR A 9 19.81 -16.27 8.14
C THR A 9 18.65 -15.31 7.83
N VAL A 10 18.72 -14.61 6.70
CA VAL A 10 17.56 -13.89 6.16
C VAL A 10 16.58 -14.97 5.71
N THR A 11 15.67 -15.36 6.60
CA THR A 11 14.45 -16.06 6.19
C THR A 11 13.82 -15.19 5.11
N GLY A 12 13.76 -15.71 3.88
CA GLY A 12 13.40 -14.93 2.69
C GLY A 12 12.17 -14.07 2.94
N VAL A 13 12.35 -12.76 2.93
CA VAL A 13 11.25 -11.80 3.04
C VAL A 13 10.37 -12.02 1.81
N ARG A 14 9.17 -12.57 2.03
CA ARG A 14 8.17 -12.69 0.99
C ARG A 14 7.71 -11.29 0.60
N THR A 15 8.10 -10.83 -0.57
CA THR A 15 7.54 -9.61 -1.13
C THR A 15 6.06 -9.84 -1.47
N ALA A 16 5.21 -8.87 -1.16
CA ALA A 16 3.79 -8.88 -1.51
C ALA A 16 3.42 -7.64 -2.34
N ILE A 17 2.26 -7.70 -2.98
CA ILE A 17 1.70 -6.59 -3.76
C ILE A 17 0.64 -5.88 -2.92
N GLY A 18 0.70 -4.54 -2.92
CA GLY A 18 -0.30 -3.67 -2.32
C GLY A 18 -0.71 -2.59 -3.31
N VAL A 19 -1.96 -2.59 -3.79
CA VAL A 19 -2.41 -1.68 -4.87
C VAL A 19 -2.97 -0.38 -4.26
N PRO A 20 -2.29 0.77 -4.41
CA PRO A 20 -2.60 1.98 -3.64
C PRO A 20 -3.85 2.73 -4.07
N ASP A 21 -4.24 2.56 -5.33
CA ASP A 21 -5.42 3.15 -5.95
C ASP A 21 -5.67 2.40 -7.26
N TYR A 22 -6.89 2.46 -7.78
CA TYR A 22 -7.26 1.73 -8.99
C TYR A 22 -8.50 2.30 -9.66
N ALA A 23 -8.60 2.17 -10.99
CA ALA A 23 -9.77 2.63 -11.71
C ALA A 23 -11.05 1.94 -11.21
N HIS A 24 -12.15 2.68 -11.21
CA HIS A 24 -13.44 2.20 -10.73
C HIS A 24 -13.83 0.85 -11.36
N PRO A 25 -14.38 -0.12 -10.60
CA PRO A 25 -14.72 -1.45 -11.15
C PRO A 25 -15.66 -1.44 -12.35
N LEU A 26 -16.53 -0.42 -12.45
CA LEU A 26 -17.38 -0.20 -13.61
C LEU A 26 -16.57 0.07 -14.90
N THR A 27 -15.47 0.80 -14.81
CA THR A 27 -14.66 1.20 -15.98
C THR A 27 -13.56 0.18 -16.28
N ALA A 28 -13.16 -0.62 -15.29
CA ALA A 28 -12.06 -1.56 -15.40
C ALA A 28 -12.40 -3.00 -14.91
N PRO A 29 -13.53 -3.62 -15.33
CA PRO A 29 -13.99 -4.88 -14.75
C PRO A 29 -13.01 -6.06 -14.95
N ALA A 30 -12.37 -6.14 -16.13
CA ALA A 30 -11.38 -7.19 -16.41
C ALA A 30 -10.13 -7.06 -15.53
N GLN A 31 -9.73 -5.83 -15.26
CA GLN A 31 -8.59 -5.48 -14.43
C GLN A 31 -8.80 -5.87 -12.96
N TRP A 32 -10.00 -5.62 -12.40
CA TRP A 32 -10.36 -6.13 -11.08
C TRP A 32 -10.44 -7.66 -11.01
N ALA A 33 -10.83 -8.33 -12.10
CA ALA A 33 -10.82 -9.79 -12.17
C ALA A 33 -9.39 -10.36 -12.13
N GLU A 34 -8.43 -9.70 -12.78
CA GLU A 34 -7.01 -10.09 -12.70
C GLU A 34 -6.42 -9.92 -11.30
N LEU A 35 -6.82 -8.88 -10.55
CA LEU A 35 -6.42 -8.73 -9.14
C LEU A 35 -6.93 -9.88 -8.27
N ALA A 36 -8.13 -10.38 -8.56
CA ALA A 36 -8.74 -11.51 -7.85
C ALA A 36 -8.27 -12.90 -8.36
N ARG A 37 -7.29 -12.95 -9.28
CA ARG A 37 -6.78 -14.20 -9.83
C ARG A 37 -6.09 -15.03 -8.73
N PRO A 38 -6.44 -16.32 -8.56
CA PRO A 38 -5.77 -17.19 -7.60
C PRO A 38 -4.25 -17.24 -7.80
N GLY A 39 -3.50 -17.28 -6.69
CA GLY A 39 -2.03 -17.35 -6.71
C GLY A 39 -1.33 -16.00 -6.94
N THR A 40 -2.08 -14.91 -7.15
CA THR A 40 -1.51 -13.56 -7.15
C THR A 40 -1.04 -13.23 -5.72
N PRO A 41 0.22 -12.81 -5.50
CA PRO A 41 0.74 -12.45 -4.19
C PRO A 41 0.25 -11.05 -3.77
N LEU A 42 -1.06 -10.83 -3.84
CA LEU A 42 -1.74 -9.58 -3.52
C LEU A 42 -2.21 -9.63 -2.08
N ASP A 43 -1.64 -8.77 -1.22
CA ASP A 43 -2.01 -8.71 0.19
C ASP A 43 -3.22 -7.81 0.41
N TRP A 44 -3.27 -6.69 -0.32
CA TRP A 44 -4.35 -5.73 -0.22
C TRP A 44 -4.50 -4.85 -1.47
N VAL A 45 -5.70 -4.30 -1.64
CA VAL A 45 -6.02 -3.27 -2.64
C VAL A 45 -6.89 -2.19 -2.02
N VAL A 46 -6.63 -0.94 -2.38
CA VAL A 46 -7.42 0.21 -1.91
C VAL A 46 -8.66 0.39 -2.79
N LEU A 47 -9.79 0.54 -2.13
CA LEU A 47 -11.06 0.93 -2.74
C LEU A 47 -11.27 2.44 -2.56
N ASN A 48 -11.10 3.17 -3.66
CA ASN A 48 -11.33 4.60 -3.74
C ASN A 48 -12.43 4.87 -4.77
N VAL A 49 -13.66 5.14 -4.33
CA VAL A 49 -14.82 5.28 -5.22
C VAL A 49 -14.86 6.67 -5.84
N ALA A 50 -14.64 7.70 -5.01
CA ALA A 50 -14.66 9.10 -5.43
C ALA A 50 -13.89 9.97 -4.40
N ALA A 51 -12.58 9.74 -4.26
CA ALA A 51 -11.75 10.29 -3.18
C ALA A 51 -12.30 9.93 -1.79
N GLY A 52 -12.64 8.65 -1.61
CA GLY A 52 -13.31 8.09 -0.44
C GLY A 52 -14.43 7.10 -0.80
N PRO A 53 -15.45 6.92 0.06
CA PRO A 53 -16.49 5.91 -0.12
C PRO A 53 -17.56 6.30 -1.14
N GLY A 54 -17.56 7.54 -1.63
CA GLY A 54 -18.62 8.10 -2.47
C GLY A 54 -19.83 8.60 -1.67
N VAL A 55 -20.90 8.97 -2.38
CA VAL A 55 -22.11 9.58 -1.78
C VAL A 55 -23.23 8.59 -1.47
N ARG A 56 -23.13 7.37 -2.02
CA ARG A 56 -24.07 6.26 -1.82
C ARG A 56 -23.34 4.93 -2.11
N PRO A 57 -23.83 3.79 -1.60
CA PRO A 57 -23.26 2.48 -1.92
C PRO A 57 -23.20 2.25 -3.44
N ASP A 58 -22.07 1.72 -3.92
CA ASP A 58 -21.86 1.38 -5.34
C ASP A 58 -21.86 -0.15 -5.54
N PRO A 59 -22.83 -0.72 -6.28
CA PRO A 59 -22.91 -2.16 -6.53
C PRO A 59 -21.69 -2.79 -7.20
N HIS A 60 -20.98 -2.05 -8.06
CA HIS A 60 -19.78 -2.56 -8.74
C HIS A 60 -18.61 -2.67 -7.76
N CYS A 61 -18.45 -1.68 -6.89
CA CYS A 61 -17.48 -1.71 -5.80
C CYS A 61 -17.78 -2.82 -4.79
N LEU A 62 -19.05 -3.02 -4.43
CA LEU A 62 -19.49 -4.12 -3.57
C LEU A 62 -19.12 -5.49 -4.15
N GLN A 63 -19.41 -5.69 -5.44
CA GLN A 63 -19.10 -6.95 -6.11
C GLN A 63 -17.59 -7.18 -6.21
N ALA A 64 -16.82 -6.14 -6.53
CA ALA A 64 -15.37 -6.23 -6.64
C ALA A 64 -14.72 -6.55 -5.28
N ALA A 65 -15.12 -5.84 -4.22
CA ALA A 65 -14.64 -6.07 -2.86
C ALA A 65 -14.94 -7.51 -2.39
N GLY A 66 -16.18 -7.96 -2.55
CA GLY A 66 -16.57 -9.31 -2.14
C GLY A 66 -15.81 -10.43 -2.87
N ARG A 67 -15.44 -10.24 -4.14
CA ARG A 67 -14.62 -11.20 -4.90
C ARG A 67 -13.19 -11.30 -4.35
N LEU A 68 -12.57 -10.15 -4.07
CA LEU A 68 -11.22 -10.09 -3.53
C LEU A 68 -11.15 -10.70 -2.13
N GLN A 69 -12.09 -10.32 -1.26
CA GLN A 69 -12.20 -10.87 0.09
C GLN A 69 -12.46 -12.39 0.07
N GLY A 70 -13.31 -12.87 -0.85
CA GLY A 70 -13.52 -14.30 -1.07
C GLY A 70 -12.27 -15.06 -1.52
N GLY A 71 -11.29 -14.36 -2.12
CA GLY A 71 -9.97 -14.88 -2.46
C GLY A 71 -8.90 -14.68 -1.36
N GLY A 72 -9.27 -14.11 -0.21
CA GLY A 72 -8.36 -13.82 0.90
C GLY A 72 -7.55 -12.54 0.75
N VAL A 73 -7.87 -11.69 -0.23
CA VAL A 73 -7.24 -10.37 -0.42
C VAL A 73 -7.97 -9.33 0.42
N ARG A 74 -7.23 -8.53 1.19
CA ARG A 74 -7.81 -7.43 1.97
C ARG A 74 -8.22 -6.27 1.08
N VAL A 75 -9.38 -5.69 1.36
CA VAL A 75 -9.84 -4.45 0.73
C VAL A 75 -9.69 -3.32 1.72
N LEU A 76 -8.93 -2.27 1.39
CA LEU A 76 -8.72 -1.13 2.27
C LEU A 76 -9.58 0.05 1.81
N GLY A 77 -10.27 0.72 2.73
CA GLY A 77 -10.94 1.99 2.46
C GLY A 77 -9.93 3.12 2.30
N HIS A 78 -10.14 4.01 1.33
CA HIS A 78 -9.34 5.21 1.17
C HIS A 78 -9.80 6.30 2.14
N LEU A 79 -8.87 6.80 2.96
CA LEU A 79 -9.08 7.97 3.81
C LEU A 79 -8.00 9.00 3.55
N ASP A 80 -8.41 10.17 3.09
CA ASP A 80 -7.49 11.26 2.83
C ASP A 80 -7.34 12.17 4.05
N LEU A 81 -6.14 12.21 4.63
CA LEU A 81 -5.83 13.03 5.80
C LEU A 81 -5.53 14.49 5.44
N ALA A 82 -5.32 14.80 4.16
CA ALA A 82 -4.93 16.12 3.68
C ALA A 82 -3.78 16.74 4.51
N HIS A 83 -2.74 15.96 4.79
CA HIS A 83 -1.59 16.34 5.63
C HIS A 83 -1.99 16.81 7.04
N GLY A 84 -3.03 16.19 7.62
CA GLY A 84 -3.55 16.52 8.95
C GLY A 84 -4.63 17.60 8.95
N MET A 85 -4.94 18.21 7.80
CA MET A 85 -5.94 19.28 7.70
C MET A 85 -7.38 18.76 7.56
N ARG A 86 -7.57 17.47 7.25
CA ARG A 86 -8.91 16.87 7.14
C ARG A 86 -9.58 16.82 8.52
N PRO A 87 -10.82 17.29 8.68
CA PRO A 87 -11.53 17.20 9.95
C PRO A 87 -11.71 15.76 10.43
N PHE A 88 -11.46 15.51 11.71
CA PHE A 88 -11.57 14.19 12.33
C PHE A 88 -12.97 13.56 12.14
N ALA A 89 -14.04 14.34 12.28
CA ALA A 89 -15.41 13.86 12.12
C ALA A 89 -15.69 13.39 10.67
N ASP A 90 -15.09 14.03 9.68
CA ASP A 90 -15.25 13.65 8.27
C ASP A 90 -14.55 12.32 8.00
N LEU A 91 -13.34 12.12 8.54
CA LEU A 91 -12.61 10.86 8.46
C LEU A 91 -13.40 9.70 9.07
N VAL A 92 -13.97 9.90 10.26
CA VAL A 92 -14.79 8.89 10.93
C VAL A 92 -16.07 8.59 10.15
N THR A 93 -16.69 9.61 9.56
CA THR A 93 -17.89 9.44 8.72
C THR A 93 -17.58 8.61 7.48
N ASP A 94 -16.47 8.90 6.79
CA ASP A 94 -16.07 8.14 5.62
C ASP A 94 -15.63 6.71 5.99
N ALA A 95 -14.98 6.52 7.13
CA ALA A 95 -14.64 5.19 7.65
C ALA A 95 -15.89 4.33 7.89
N HIS A 96 -16.92 4.89 8.54
CA HIS A 96 -18.20 4.20 8.72
C HIS A 96 -18.83 3.80 7.39
N ARG A 97 -18.85 4.70 6.40
CA ARG A 97 -19.40 4.38 5.07
C ARG A 97 -18.61 3.26 4.39
N HIS A 98 -17.29 3.27 4.48
CA HIS A 98 -16.46 2.19 3.94
C HIS A 98 -16.79 0.84 4.58
N LEU A 99 -16.95 0.79 5.91
CA LEU A 99 -17.31 -0.42 6.65
C LEU A 99 -18.73 -0.89 6.33
N ASP A 100 -19.70 0.01 6.43
CA ASP A 100 -21.13 -0.30 6.27
C ASP A 100 -21.47 -0.69 4.84
N TRP A 101 -20.90 0.01 3.87
CA TRP A 101 -21.19 -0.25 2.46
C TRP A 101 -20.30 -1.38 1.98
N TYR A 102 -18.98 -1.20 1.98
CA TYR A 102 -18.07 -2.08 1.26
C TYR A 102 -17.41 -3.16 2.12
N ARG A 103 -17.66 -3.18 3.43
CA ARG A 103 -17.10 -4.16 4.38
C ARG A 103 -15.58 -4.26 4.28
N VAL A 104 -14.92 -3.11 4.14
CA VAL A 104 -13.45 -3.06 4.03
C VAL A 104 -12.78 -3.71 5.25
N ASP A 105 -11.62 -4.33 5.03
CA ASP A 105 -10.82 -5.02 6.05
C ASP A 105 -9.84 -4.07 6.75
N GLY A 106 -9.71 -2.84 6.26
CA GLY A 106 -8.65 -1.93 6.63
C GLY A 106 -8.77 -0.56 6.00
N PHE A 107 -7.77 0.29 6.22
CA PHE A 107 -7.72 1.63 5.67
C PHE A 107 -6.32 2.00 5.20
N LEU A 108 -6.25 2.66 4.04
CA LEU A 108 -5.10 3.47 3.65
C LEU A 108 -5.39 4.92 4.05
N LEU A 109 -4.58 5.48 4.94
CA LEU A 109 -4.60 6.88 5.34
C LEU A 109 -3.65 7.65 4.43
N GLU A 110 -4.15 8.11 3.29
CA GLU A 110 -3.36 8.82 2.28
C GLU A 110 -3.05 10.26 2.69
N ARG A 111 -1.93 10.79 2.20
CA ARG A 111 -1.41 12.13 2.54
C ARG A 111 -1.28 12.30 4.06
N CYS A 112 -0.77 11.26 4.71
CA CYS A 112 -0.52 11.27 6.15
C CYS A 112 0.67 12.20 6.46
N PRO A 113 0.56 13.13 7.42
CA PRO A 113 1.71 13.93 7.84
C PRO A 113 2.82 13.02 8.40
N GLY A 114 4.08 13.39 8.18
CA GLY A 114 5.25 12.61 8.62
C GLY A 114 5.95 13.14 9.88
N ASP A 115 5.60 14.35 10.30
CA ASP A 115 6.26 15.05 11.40
C ASP A 115 5.78 14.57 12.77
N ARG A 116 6.64 14.77 13.78
CA ARG A 116 6.39 14.31 15.16
C ARG A 116 5.26 15.08 15.84
N THR A 117 4.97 16.30 15.40
CA THR A 117 3.96 17.20 15.98
C THR A 117 2.53 16.71 15.74
N GLU A 118 2.28 16.09 14.58
CA GLU A 118 0.97 15.59 14.15
C GLU A 118 0.73 14.14 14.58
N LEU A 119 1.78 13.44 15.05
CA LEU A 119 1.69 12.04 15.47
C LEU A 119 0.56 11.78 16.48
N PRO A 120 0.33 12.60 17.52
CA PRO A 120 -0.79 12.39 18.44
C PRO A 120 -2.16 12.40 17.76
N ASP A 121 -2.37 13.27 16.77
CA ASP A 121 -3.63 13.38 16.04
C ASP A 121 -3.84 12.18 15.11
N VAL A 122 -2.79 11.75 14.40
CA VAL A 122 -2.84 10.53 13.59
C VAL A 122 -3.10 9.30 14.47
N ARG A 123 -2.44 9.20 15.63
CA ARG A 123 -2.69 8.11 16.60
C ARG A 123 -4.13 8.07 17.08
N ARG A 124 -4.76 9.24 17.29
CA ARG A 124 -6.17 9.34 17.64
C ARG A 124 -7.07 8.80 16.52
N VAL A 125 -6.78 9.12 15.26
CA VAL A 125 -7.51 8.56 14.10
C VAL A 125 -7.37 7.03 14.09
N ILE A 126 -6.15 6.50 14.12
CA ILE A 126 -5.88 5.06 14.09
C ILE A 126 -6.60 4.32 15.23
N THR A 127 -6.51 4.85 16.46
CA THR A 127 -7.18 4.27 17.63
C THR A 127 -8.69 4.21 17.44
N THR A 128 -9.27 5.26 16.83
CA THR A 128 -10.71 5.30 16.53
C THR A 128 -11.07 4.26 15.47
N LEU A 129 -10.31 4.15 14.38
CA LEU A 129 -10.55 3.15 13.34
C LEU A 129 -10.50 1.71 13.90
N ARG A 130 -9.51 1.41 14.74
CA ARG A 130 -9.41 0.12 15.44
C ARG A 130 -10.58 -0.12 16.42
N ALA A 131 -11.07 0.92 17.09
CA ALA A 131 -12.26 0.80 17.93
C ALA A 131 -13.55 0.53 17.12
N LEU A 132 -13.64 1.03 15.89
CA LEU A 132 -14.79 0.85 15.00
C LEU A 132 -14.83 -0.55 14.35
N ALA A 133 -13.67 -1.07 13.93
CA ALA A 133 -13.58 -2.26 13.08
C ALA A 133 -12.78 -3.43 13.70
N GLY A 134 -12.26 -3.27 14.93
CA GLY A 134 -11.44 -4.29 15.59
C GLY A 134 -10.03 -4.35 15.00
N ASP A 135 -9.59 -5.56 14.65
CA ASP A 135 -8.26 -5.83 14.07
C ASP A 135 -8.20 -5.41 12.59
N THR A 136 -8.31 -4.10 12.37
CA THR A 136 -8.32 -3.48 11.04
C THR A 136 -6.90 -3.19 10.56
N HIS A 137 -6.58 -3.54 9.32
CA HIS A 137 -5.25 -3.32 8.73
C HIS A 137 -5.06 -1.85 8.35
N ILE A 138 -4.08 -1.18 8.94
CA ILE A 138 -3.83 0.25 8.73
C ILE A 138 -2.53 0.47 7.97
N VAL A 139 -2.64 1.16 6.83
CA VAL A 139 -1.50 1.62 6.02
C VAL A 139 -1.43 3.14 6.08
N LEU A 140 -0.27 3.69 6.43
CA LEU A 140 -0.04 5.14 6.43
C LEU A 140 0.64 5.58 5.13
N GLY A 141 -0.09 6.32 4.31
CA GLY A 141 0.36 6.84 3.02
C GLY A 141 1.19 8.11 3.16
N HIS A 142 2.40 8.02 3.74
CA HIS A 142 3.34 9.16 3.85
C HIS A 142 3.97 9.49 2.48
N GLY A 143 4.49 8.48 1.79
CA GLY A 143 5.21 8.63 0.51
C GLY A 143 6.71 8.90 0.66
N GLU A 144 7.16 9.17 1.88
CA GLU A 144 8.54 9.37 2.29
C GLU A 144 8.72 8.83 3.72
N HIS A 145 9.96 8.77 4.21
CA HIS A 145 10.23 8.30 5.59
C HIS A 145 9.69 9.31 6.61
N PRO A 146 8.68 8.96 7.44
CA PRO A 146 8.21 9.83 8.50
C PRO A 146 9.16 9.76 9.71
N CYS A 147 8.84 10.51 10.77
CA CYS A 147 9.51 10.30 12.04
C CYS A 147 9.29 8.85 12.56
N PRO A 148 10.28 8.22 13.24
CA PRO A 148 10.22 6.79 13.56
C PRO A 148 9.00 6.38 14.40
N GLY A 149 8.45 7.29 15.19
CA GLY A 149 7.30 7.02 16.05
C GLY A 149 6.06 6.53 15.30
N TYR A 150 5.91 6.79 13.99
CA TYR A 150 4.78 6.26 13.21
C TYR A 150 4.85 4.73 13.03
N ALA A 151 6.03 4.13 13.06
CA ALA A 151 6.24 2.70 12.84
C ALA A 151 5.55 1.81 13.90
N GLU A 152 5.32 2.34 15.10
CA GLU A 152 4.66 1.64 16.20
C GLU A 152 3.13 1.68 16.14
N ASN A 153 2.56 2.53 15.27
CA ASN A 153 1.14 2.85 15.33
C ASN A 153 0.32 2.20 14.22
N ALA A 154 0.94 1.80 13.12
CA ALA A 154 0.28 1.20 11.97
C ALA A 154 0.87 -0.17 11.62
N ASP A 155 0.18 -0.88 10.73
CA ASP A 155 0.62 -2.17 10.23
C ASP A 155 1.66 -1.98 9.13
N GLN A 156 1.48 -0.95 8.27
CA GLN A 156 2.45 -0.60 7.24
C GLN A 156 2.58 0.92 7.02
N LEU A 157 3.78 1.34 6.60
CA LEU A 157 4.13 2.70 6.25
C LEU A 157 4.56 2.74 4.79
N VAL A 158 3.95 3.63 4.02
CA VAL A 158 4.39 3.92 2.65
C VAL A 158 5.59 4.85 2.73
N THR A 159 6.79 4.30 2.66
CA THR A 159 8.06 5.03 2.83
C THR A 159 8.66 5.54 1.52
N PHE A 160 8.09 5.13 0.39
CA PHE A 160 8.40 5.70 -0.92
C PHE A 160 7.16 5.75 -1.80
N ARG A 161 6.88 6.91 -2.40
CA ARG A 161 5.90 7.09 -3.46
C ARG A 161 6.47 8.06 -4.50
N GLY A 162 6.79 7.58 -5.69
CA GLY A 162 7.34 8.46 -6.72
C GLY A 162 7.75 7.76 -8.01
N SER A 163 8.53 8.49 -8.81
CA SER A 163 8.96 8.02 -10.13
C SER A 163 10.09 7.01 -10.02
N TRP A 164 10.25 6.17 -11.05
CA TRP A 164 11.41 5.30 -11.22
C TRP A 164 12.73 6.09 -11.25
N ALA A 165 12.71 7.32 -11.80
CA ALA A 165 13.88 8.16 -11.85
C ALA A 165 14.37 8.52 -10.44
N ASP A 166 13.46 8.88 -9.54
CA ASP A 166 13.76 9.21 -8.14
C ASP A 166 14.07 7.95 -7.33
N TYR A 167 13.33 6.86 -7.58
CA TYR A 167 13.47 5.62 -6.83
C TYR A 167 14.86 5.00 -6.93
N ARG A 168 15.49 5.05 -8.12
CA ARG A 168 16.87 4.55 -8.31
C ARG A 168 17.92 5.23 -7.44
N TRP A 169 17.65 6.47 -7.03
CA TRP A 169 18.55 7.28 -6.21
C TRP A 169 18.03 7.47 -4.78
N SER A 170 16.92 6.81 -4.44
CA SER A 170 16.34 6.88 -3.10
C SER A 170 17.25 6.23 -2.06
N GLN A 171 17.12 6.71 -0.83
CA GLN A 171 17.87 6.22 0.33
C GLN A 171 16.91 5.66 1.37
N VAL A 172 17.38 4.66 2.10
CA VAL A 172 16.69 4.13 3.27
C VAL A 172 17.05 4.96 4.49
N ALA A 173 16.09 5.18 5.39
CA ALA A 173 16.36 5.81 6.67
C ALA A 173 16.91 4.78 7.66
N GLU A 174 17.96 5.11 8.42
CA GLU A 174 18.67 4.17 9.30
C GLU A 174 17.74 3.47 10.31
N TRP A 175 16.75 4.19 10.84
CA TRP A 175 15.81 3.66 11.82
C TRP A 175 14.94 2.51 11.30
N THR A 176 14.77 2.36 9.98
CA THR A 176 13.94 1.27 9.43
C THR A 176 14.59 -0.09 9.63
N ALA A 177 15.92 -0.14 9.87
CA ALA A 177 16.65 -1.38 10.12
C ALA A 177 16.21 -2.09 11.42
N ASP A 178 15.61 -1.36 12.36
CA ASP A 178 15.09 -1.91 13.63
C ASP A 178 13.69 -2.55 13.48
N HIS A 179 13.14 -2.58 12.25
CA HIS A 179 11.79 -3.05 11.97
C HIS A 179 11.76 -4.12 10.88
N PRO A 180 10.82 -5.09 10.95
CA PRO A 180 10.66 -6.08 9.89
C PRO A 180 10.21 -5.43 8.58
N ALA A 181 10.65 -6.01 7.47
CA ALA A 181 10.40 -5.45 6.14
C ALA A 181 8.90 -5.32 5.79
N ASP A 182 8.06 -6.20 6.34
CA ASP A 182 6.60 -6.18 6.13
C ASP A 182 5.94 -4.89 6.63
N ARG A 183 6.63 -4.08 7.44
CA ARG A 183 6.15 -2.75 7.86
C ARG A 183 6.29 -1.68 6.79
N PHE A 184 7.02 -1.92 5.70
CA PHE A 184 7.37 -0.89 4.73
C PHE A 184 6.83 -1.20 3.34
N CYS A 185 6.29 -0.16 2.71
CA CYS A 185 5.61 -0.25 1.43
C CYS A 185 6.12 0.80 0.44
N HIS A 186 6.45 0.39 -0.78
CA HIS A 186 6.93 1.29 -1.85
C HIS A 186 5.97 1.31 -3.05
N PHE A 187 5.63 2.51 -3.54
CA PHE A 187 4.91 2.68 -4.81
C PHE A 187 5.79 3.40 -5.81
N VAL A 188 6.04 2.74 -6.95
CA VAL A 188 6.96 3.27 -7.96
C VAL A 188 6.27 3.27 -9.32
N HIS A 189 6.18 4.44 -9.92
CA HIS A 189 5.61 4.62 -11.26
C HIS A 189 6.67 4.92 -12.31
N GLY A 190 6.32 4.74 -13.59
CA GLY A 190 7.22 4.92 -14.72
C GLY A 190 8.34 3.89 -14.80
N VAL A 191 8.14 2.69 -14.24
CA VAL A 191 9.11 1.59 -14.25
C VAL A 191 9.02 0.86 -15.59
N PRO A 192 10.06 0.93 -16.44
CA PRO A 192 10.06 0.16 -17.69
C PRO A 192 10.17 -1.35 -17.39
N ARG A 193 9.59 -2.18 -18.26
CA ARG A 193 9.58 -3.66 -18.12
C ARG A 193 10.96 -4.26 -17.78
N GLY A 194 12.02 -3.77 -18.44
CA GLY A 194 13.39 -4.25 -18.23
C GLY A 194 13.99 -3.94 -16.85
N HIS A 195 13.40 -3.02 -16.09
CA HIS A 195 13.88 -2.59 -14.77
C HIS A 195 13.10 -3.19 -13.59
N LEU A 196 12.15 -4.10 -13.82
CA LEU A 196 11.36 -4.73 -12.76
C LEU A 196 12.23 -5.40 -11.68
N GLU A 197 13.23 -6.16 -12.08
CA GLU A 197 14.12 -6.86 -11.11
C GLU A 197 15.00 -5.88 -10.35
N GLU A 198 15.47 -4.82 -11.01
CA GLU A 198 16.24 -3.76 -10.35
C GLU A 198 15.38 -3.05 -9.29
N ALA A 199 14.13 -2.70 -9.63
CA ALA A 199 13.19 -2.08 -8.70
C ALA A 199 12.88 -3.00 -7.50
N LEU A 200 12.66 -4.29 -7.74
CA LEU A 200 12.44 -5.27 -6.68
C LEU A 200 13.70 -5.46 -5.80
N ARG A 201 14.90 -5.43 -6.39
CA ARG A 201 16.16 -5.48 -5.64
C ARG A 201 16.33 -4.26 -4.75
N ILE A 202 16.02 -3.06 -5.24
CA ILE A 202 16.04 -1.82 -4.44
C ILE A 202 15.07 -1.95 -3.27
N ALA A 203 13.84 -2.44 -3.51
CA ALA A 203 12.85 -2.63 -2.45
C ALA A 203 13.35 -3.56 -1.35
N ARG A 204 13.91 -4.72 -1.73
CA ARG A 204 14.51 -5.67 -0.77
C ARG A 204 15.67 -5.05 0.01
N TRP A 205 16.55 -4.30 -0.67
CA TRP A 205 17.69 -3.64 -0.03
C TRP A 205 17.28 -2.56 0.96
N GLN A 206 16.20 -1.85 0.67
CA GLN A 206 15.64 -0.81 1.55
C GLN A 206 14.65 -1.38 2.58
N GLY A 207 14.44 -2.70 2.61
CA GLY A 207 13.58 -3.36 3.57
C GLY A 207 12.08 -3.20 3.31
N ALA A 208 11.62 -2.99 2.08
CA ALA A 208 10.19 -2.94 1.77
C ALA A 208 9.62 -4.33 1.44
N GLY A 209 8.74 -4.82 2.31
CA GLY A 209 8.02 -6.09 2.14
C GLY A 209 6.81 -6.00 1.22
N THR A 210 6.24 -4.81 1.01
CA THR A 210 5.12 -4.60 0.07
C THR A 210 5.48 -3.61 -1.02
N ILE A 211 5.07 -3.88 -2.26
CA ILE A 211 5.41 -3.02 -3.39
C ILE A 211 4.32 -2.97 -4.46
N TYR A 212 4.22 -1.83 -5.16
CA TYR A 212 3.50 -1.75 -6.43
C TYR A 212 4.36 -1.02 -7.47
N LEU A 213 4.57 -1.68 -8.60
CA LEU A 213 5.36 -1.17 -9.72
C LEU A 213 4.45 -1.00 -10.92
N THR A 214 4.56 0.15 -11.61
CA THR A 214 3.79 0.41 -12.84
C THR A 214 4.63 1.13 -13.88
N ASP A 215 4.41 0.82 -15.16
CA ASP A 215 4.99 1.55 -16.31
C ASP A 215 4.25 2.87 -16.60
N ARG A 216 3.07 3.07 -15.99
CA ARG A 216 2.30 4.31 -16.11
C ARG A 216 3.05 5.46 -15.44
N THR A 217 2.87 6.67 -15.95
CA THR A 217 3.47 7.88 -15.39
C THR A 217 2.39 8.84 -14.92
N ASP A 218 2.73 9.64 -13.92
CA ASP A 218 1.89 10.72 -13.40
C ASP A 218 1.77 11.91 -14.37
N ARG A 219 2.58 11.91 -15.44
CA ARG A 219 2.67 12.99 -16.44
C ARG A 219 2.89 14.37 -15.80
N GLY A 220 3.74 14.42 -14.77
CA GLY A 220 3.99 15.64 -14.00
C GLY A 220 2.76 16.07 -13.18
N GLY A 221 2.17 15.13 -12.44
CA GLY A 221 0.99 15.32 -11.61
C GLY A 221 -0.35 15.50 -12.35
N ARG A 222 -0.41 15.27 -13.66
CA ARG A 222 -1.63 15.45 -14.48
C ARG A 222 -2.44 14.16 -14.66
N ALA A 223 -1.87 13.02 -14.31
CA ALA A 223 -2.51 11.73 -14.39
C ALA A 223 -2.24 10.95 -13.10
N ASN A 224 -3.17 10.08 -12.73
CA ASN A 224 -2.96 9.12 -11.66
C ASN A 224 -2.27 7.86 -12.25
N PRO A 225 -1.00 7.59 -11.93
CA PRO A 225 -0.30 6.43 -12.50
C PRO A 225 -0.84 5.09 -11.96
N TRP A 226 -1.60 5.11 -10.88
CA TRP A 226 -2.03 3.91 -10.17
C TRP A 226 -3.35 3.33 -10.73
N GLU A 227 -4.18 4.16 -11.38
CA GLU A 227 -5.51 3.80 -11.87
C GLU A 227 -5.53 2.61 -12.84
N THR A 228 -4.48 2.45 -13.64
CA THR A 228 -4.43 1.40 -14.67
C THR A 228 -3.41 0.34 -14.31
N MET A 229 -3.80 -0.92 -14.49
CA MET A 229 -2.90 -2.07 -14.38
C MET A 229 -1.61 -1.87 -15.20
N PRO A 230 -0.45 -2.27 -14.65
CA PRO A 230 0.81 -2.24 -15.37
C PRO A 230 0.73 -3.09 -16.64
N GLY A 231 1.33 -2.61 -17.73
CA GLY A 231 1.40 -3.38 -18.99
C GLY A 231 2.23 -4.67 -18.86
N HIS A 232 3.00 -4.80 -17.78
CA HIS A 232 3.84 -5.94 -17.44
C HIS A 232 3.34 -6.70 -16.18
N TRP A 233 2.02 -6.63 -15.89
CA TRP A 233 1.42 -7.22 -14.69
C TRP A 233 1.82 -8.68 -14.43
N ASP A 234 1.70 -9.57 -15.42
CA ASP A 234 2.03 -10.99 -15.24
C ASP A 234 3.50 -11.22 -14.90
N GLU A 235 4.41 -10.44 -15.50
CA GLU A 235 5.83 -10.53 -15.20
C GLU A 235 6.14 -9.98 -13.80
N PHE A 236 5.47 -8.89 -13.40
CA PHE A 236 5.57 -8.36 -12.04
C PHE A 236 5.09 -9.37 -10.99
N VAL A 237 3.88 -9.93 -11.18
CA VAL A 237 3.30 -10.97 -10.31
C VAL A 237 4.21 -12.20 -10.22
N SER A 238 4.71 -12.68 -11.35
CA SER A 238 5.61 -13.83 -11.40
C SER A 238 6.88 -13.59 -10.57
N ARG A 239 7.54 -12.44 -10.76
CA ARG A 239 8.79 -12.10 -10.05
C ARG A 239 8.59 -11.91 -8.53
N VAL A 240 7.44 -11.40 -8.11
CA VAL A 240 7.09 -11.30 -6.69
C VAL A 240 6.79 -12.69 -6.10
N GLY A 241 6.05 -13.53 -6.83
CA GLY A 241 5.69 -14.88 -6.40
C GLY A 241 6.86 -15.87 -6.31
N THR A 242 7.93 -15.67 -7.07
CA THR A 242 9.14 -16.52 -7.05
C THR A 242 10.09 -16.25 -5.89
N GLY A 243 9.79 -15.32 -4.99
CA GLY A 243 10.65 -14.93 -3.85
C GLY A 243 10.89 -15.99 -2.77
N VAL A 244 10.51 -17.25 -2.98
CA VAL A 244 10.77 -18.37 -2.07
C VAL A 244 11.43 -19.50 -2.87
N SER A 245 12.76 -19.55 -2.87
CA SER A 245 13.61 -20.76 -2.90
C SER A 245 15.06 -20.36 -3.22
N GLU A 246 15.88 -20.13 -2.19
CA GLU A 246 17.28 -20.58 -2.14
C GLU A 246 17.53 -21.18 -0.75
#